data_AF-A0A7J2L687-F1
#
_entry.id   AF-A0A7J2L687-F1
#
_cell.length_a   1.000
_cell.length_b   1.000
_cell.length_c   1.000
_cell.angle_alpha   90.00
_cell.angle_beta   90.00
_cell.angle_gamma   90.00
#
_symmetry.space_group_name_H-M   'P 1'
#
loop_
_entity.id
_entity.type
_entity.pdbx_description
1 polymer ?
#
loop_
_entity_poly.entity_id
_entity_poly.type
_entity_poly.pdbx_seq_one_letter_code
_entity_poly.pdbx_strand_id
1 'polypeptide(L)'
;MSNHHSHEFLGFGASAPPNVIPDWLFMFLFFPPVRTTKEGIPIEAPYGLRKIEAVLMEKGFDVLTVDPDHLKPHLEDAKILAIHVMDPFGWGPSSSTFSRI
;
A
#
# COMPACT_ATOMS: atom_id res chain seq x y z
N MET A 1 2.81 -2.42 -1.29
CA MET A 1 2.39 -2.04 0.11
C MET A 1 3.57 -2.18 1.05
N SER A 2 3.54 -1.64 2.28
CA SER A 2 4.63 -1.81 3.27
C SER A 2 4.15 -2.06 4.71
N ASN A 3 4.86 -2.94 5.42
CA ASN A 3 4.67 -3.19 6.85
C ASN A 3 5.75 -2.53 7.73
N HIS A 4 6.62 -1.69 7.15
CA HIS A 4 7.62 -0.91 7.87
C HIS A 4 8.52 -1.78 8.77
N HIS A 5 8.91 -2.96 8.27
CA HIS A 5 9.69 -3.97 9.01
C HIS A 5 9.02 -4.47 10.29
N SER A 6 7.69 -4.41 10.36
CA SER A 6 6.90 -4.71 11.57
C SER A 6 7.19 -3.76 12.75
N HIS A 7 7.79 -2.59 12.48
CA HIS A 7 8.07 -1.56 13.47
C HIS A 7 7.24 -0.30 13.17
N GLU A 8 6.23 -0.05 14.00
CA GLU A 8 5.31 1.10 13.85
C GLU A 8 6.04 2.45 13.84
N PHE A 9 7.15 2.59 14.58
CA PHE A 9 7.92 3.83 14.60
C PHE A 9 8.69 4.11 13.31
N LEU A 10 9.08 3.08 12.55
CA LEU A 10 9.62 3.27 11.20
C LEU A 10 8.52 3.81 10.26
N GLY A 11 7.25 3.51 10.56
CA GLY A 11 6.04 4.16 10.04
C GLY A 11 6.12 5.67 9.98
N PHE A 12 6.51 6.32 11.07
CA PHE A 12 6.58 7.78 11.11
C PHE A 12 7.71 8.34 10.25
N GLY A 13 8.81 7.59 10.11
CA GLY A 13 9.91 7.98 9.25
C GLY A 13 9.55 8.08 7.76
N ALA A 14 8.49 7.38 7.33
CA ALA A 14 7.90 7.56 6.00
C ALA A 14 7.35 8.98 5.74
N SER A 15 7.12 9.77 6.80
CA SER A 15 6.69 11.18 6.70
C SER A 15 7.87 12.16 6.63
N ALA A 16 9.12 11.69 6.74
CA ALA A 16 10.29 12.54 6.60
C ALA A 16 10.48 12.97 5.13
N PRO A 17 11.01 14.18 4.86
CA PRO A 17 11.28 14.61 3.51
C PRO A 17 12.31 13.67 2.85
N PRO A 18 12.02 13.11 1.66
CA PRO A 18 12.89 12.15 0.99
C PRO A 18 14.24 12.76 0.59
N ASN A 19 14.33 14.09 0.52
CA ASN A 19 15.50 14.85 0.05
C ASN A 19 16.75 14.71 0.93
N VAL A 20 16.66 14.04 2.08
CA VAL A 20 17.78 13.90 3.03
C VAL A 20 18.70 12.73 2.67
N ILE A 21 18.18 11.68 2.02
CA ILE A 21 18.92 10.47 1.66
C ILE A 21 18.50 9.96 0.28
N PRO A 22 19.32 9.13 -0.41
CA PRO A 22 18.94 8.58 -1.71
C PRO A 22 17.63 7.76 -1.64
N ASP A 23 16.78 7.91 -2.67
CA ASP A 23 15.44 7.30 -2.73
C ASP A 23 15.44 5.78 -2.46
N TRP A 24 16.41 5.04 -3.00
CA TRP A 24 16.50 3.59 -2.80
C TRP A 24 16.68 3.22 -1.32
N LEU A 25 17.42 4.03 -0.56
CA LEU A 25 17.67 3.82 0.86
C LEU A 25 16.45 4.23 1.68
N PHE A 26 15.80 5.34 1.30
CA PHE A 26 14.54 5.80 1.90
C PHE A 26 13.44 4.75 1.76
N MET A 27 13.27 4.20 0.56
CA MET A 27 12.33 3.11 0.29
C MET A 27 12.68 1.84 1.07
N PHE A 28 13.96 1.47 1.14
CA PHE A 28 14.38 0.30 1.91
C PHE A 28 14.10 0.44 3.42
N LEU A 29 14.31 1.62 3.99
CA LEU A 29 14.12 1.88 5.41
C LEU A 29 12.64 1.97 5.81
N PHE A 30 11.86 2.73 5.05
CA PHE A 30 10.50 3.10 5.45
C PHE A 30 9.40 2.39 4.65
N PHE A 31 9.69 1.94 3.44
CA PHE A 31 8.72 1.28 2.55
C PHE A 31 9.18 -0.13 2.12
N PRO A 32 9.62 -1.02 3.04
CA PRO A 32 9.97 -2.37 2.64
C PRO A 32 8.77 -3.05 1.96
N PRO A 33 8.98 -3.73 0.82
CA PRO A 33 7.91 -4.41 0.12
C PRO A 33 7.33 -5.51 1.01
N VAL A 34 5.99 -5.58 1.05
CA VAL A 34 5.30 -6.68 1.74
C VAL A 34 5.57 -7.98 1.00
N ARG A 35 5.71 -9.07 1.76
CA ARG A 35 5.82 -10.42 1.19
C ARG A 35 4.54 -10.77 0.43
N THR A 36 4.69 -11.20 -0.81
CA THR A 36 3.62 -11.66 -1.67
C THR A 36 3.73 -13.15 -1.95
N THR A 37 2.60 -13.79 -2.28
CA THR A 37 2.60 -15.13 -2.88
C THR A 37 3.14 -15.06 -4.32
N LYS A 38 3.36 -16.22 -4.94
CA LYS A 38 3.77 -16.30 -6.36
C LYS A 38 2.76 -15.64 -7.32
N GLU A 39 1.51 -15.50 -6.89
CA GLU A 39 0.41 -14.89 -7.66
C GLU A 39 0.25 -13.40 -7.36
N GLY A 40 1.14 -12.80 -6.54
CA GLY A 40 1.11 -11.38 -6.21
C GLY A 40 0.14 -11.01 -5.09
N ILE A 41 -0.41 -12.00 -4.36
CA ILE A 41 -1.33 -11.75 -3.25
C ILE A 41 -0.49 -11.37 -2.03
N PRO A 42 -0.66 -10.16 -1.45
CA PRO A 42 0.11 -9.75 -0.29
C PRO A 42 -0.33 -10.53 0.95
N ILE A 43 0.61 -10.89 1.82
CA ILE A 43 0.29 -11.53 3.11
C ILE A 43 -0.39 -10.51 4.04
N GLU A 44 0.08 -9.27 4.02
CA GLU A 44 -0.43 -8.17 4.84
C GLU A 44 -0.97 -7.04 3.94
N ALA A 45 -2.14 -6.51 4.26
CA ALA A 45 -2.74 -5.40 3.53
C ALA A 45 -3.45 -4.45 4.50
N PRO A 46 -3.69 -3.18 4.11
CA PRO A 46 -4.42 -2.23 4.95
C PRO A 46 -5.75 -2.82 5.42
N TYR A 47 -6.05 -2.65 6.71
CA TYR A 47 -7.24 -3.23 7.33
C TYR A 47 -8.52 -2.87 6.58
N GLY A 48 -8.67 -1.60 6.17
CA GLY A 48 -9.82 -1.14 5.39
C GLY A 48 -9.99 -1.91 4.08
N LEU A 49 -8.89 -2.18 3.38
CA LEU A 49 -8.92 -2.95 2.14
C LEU A 49 -9.34 -4.41 2.38
N ARG A 50 -8.78 -5.08 3.40
CA ARG A 50 -9.19 -6.45 3.77
C ARG A 50 -10.65 -6.54 4.18
N LYS A 51 -11.17 -5.51 4.85
CA LYS A 51 -12.58 -5.46 5.24
C LYS A 51 -13.50 -5.33 4.03
N ILE A 52 -13.14 -4.50 3.05
CA ILE A 52 -13.89 -4.36 1.79
C ILE A 52 -13.85 -5.67 0.99
N GLU A 53 -12.67 -6.27 0.85
CA GLU A 53 -12.49 -7.58 0.22
C GLU A 53 -13.40 -8.64 0.87
N ALA A 54 -13.37 -8.77 2.20
CA ALA A 54 -14.19 -9.75 2.92
C ALA A 54 -15.70 -9.55 2.69
N VAL A 55 -16.19 -8.30 2.70
CA VAL A 55 -17.61 -7.99 2.46
C VAL A 55 -18.02 -8.30 1.02
N LEU A 56 -17.16 -8.00 0.04
CA LEU A 56 -17.46 -8.31 -1.37
C LEU A 56 -17.48 -9.82 -1.61
N MET A 57 -16.55 -10.56 -1.03
CA MET A 57 -16.55 -12.03 -1.08
C MET A 57 -17.82 -12.61 -0.43
N GLU A 58 -18.24 -12.08 0.73
CA GLU A 58 -19.50 -12.48 1.39
C GLU A 58 -20.73 -12.26 0.49
N LYS A 59 -20.73 -11.20 -0.32
CA LYS A 59 -21.79 -10.91 -1.29
C LYS A 59 -21.72 -11.75 -2.57
N GLY A 60 -20.75 -12.66 -2.69
CA GLY A 60 -20.58 -13.55 -3.83
C GLY A 60 -19.84 -12.94 -5.02
N PHE A 61 -19.10 -11.84 -4.81
CA PHE A 61 -18.21 -11.31 -5.84
C PHE A 61 -16.86 -12.02 -5.81
N ASP A 62 -16.30 -12.24 -6.99
CA ASP A 62 -14.91 -12.68 -7.16
C ASP A 62 -14.00 -11.45 -7.04
N VAL A 63 -13.28 -11.35 -5.93
CA VAL A 63 -12.47 -10.18 -5.57
C VAL A 63 -11.14 -10.65 -5.00
N LEU A 64 -10.07 -9.99 -5.43
CA LEU A 64 -8.71 -10.28 -5.02
C LEU A 64 -7.95 -8.98 -4.74
N THR A 65 -7.29 -8.93 -3.59
CA THR A 65 -6.27 -7.92 -3.30
C THR A 65 -4.93 -8.36 -3.88
N VAL A 66 -4.35 -7.56 -4.77
CA VAL A 66 -3.07 -7.83 -5.43
C VAL A 66 -2.08 -6.70 -5.13
N ASP A 67 -0.81 -7.04 -4.95
CA ASP A 67 0.25 -6.03 -4.86
C ASP A 67 0.40 -5.30 -6.21
N PRO A 68 0.56 -3.96 -6.21
CA PRO A 68 0.62 -3.18 -7.45
C PRO A 68 1.67 -3.66 -8.47
N ASP A 69 2.80 -4.19 -8.01
CA ASP A 69 3.87 -4.67 -8.90
C ASP A 69 3.49 -5.94 -9.66
N HIS A 70 2.46 -6.65 -9.21
CA HIS A 70 1.98 -7.91 -9.77
C HIS A 70 0.60 -7.77 -10.43
N LEU A 71 0.15 -6.55 -10.73
CA LEU A 71 -1.20 -6.30 -11.22
C LEU A 71 -1.44 -6.80 -12.66
N LYS A 72 -0.39 -6.77 -13.51
CA LYS A 72 -0.50 -6.99 -14.95
C LYS A 72 -1.23 -8.30 -15.36
N PRO A 73 -0.93 -9.47 -14.76
CA PRO A 73 -1.61 -10.72 -15.12
C PRO A 73 -3.10 -10.74 -14.76
N HIS A 74 -3.52 -9.97 -13.76
CA HIS A 74 -4.91 -9.97 -13.26
C HIS A 74 -5.80 -8.98 -14.03
N LEU A 75 -5.22 -8.03 -14.75
CA LEU A 75 -5.98 -7.00 -15.48
C LEU A 75 -6.70 -7.53 -16.72
N GLU A 76 -6.29 -8.67 -17.27
CA GLU A 76 -6.94 -9.25 -18.44
C GLU A 76 -8.33 -9.81 -18.12
N ASP A 77 -8.48 -10.39 -16.92
CA ASP A 77 -9.73 -11.00 -16.45
C ASP A 77 -10.57 -10.05 -15.57
N ALA A 78 -9.94 -9.06 -14.94
CA ALA A 78 -10.60 -8.15 -14.03
C ALA A 78 -11.57 -7.20 -14.76
N LYS A 79 -12.84 -7.23 -14.36
CA LYS A 79 -13.86 -6.28 -14.85
C LYS A 79 -13.75 -4.89 -14.19
N ILE A 80 -13.23 -4.83 -12.97
CA ILE A 80 -13.14 -3.63 -12.15
C ILE A 80 -11.77 -3.60 -11.47
N LEU A 81 -11.07 -2.47 -11.60
CA LEU A 81 -9.86 -2.18 -10.83
C LEU A 81 -10.20 -1.19 -9.71
N ALA A 82 -10.09 -1.63 -8.46
CA ALA A 82 -10.26 -0.79 -7.30
C ALA A 82 -8.88 -0.37 -6.75
N ILE A 83 -8.72 0.91 -6.41
CA ILE A 83 -7.48 1.46 -5.87
C ILE A 83 -7.76 2.02 -4.48
N HIS A 84 -6.95 1.63 -3.51
CA HIS A 84 -7.02 2.15 -2.15
C HIS A 84 -5.84 3.09 -1.87
N VAL A 85 -6.15 4.34 -1.52
CA VAL A 85 -5.18 5.36 -1.14
C VAL A 85 -5.65 6.03 0.14
N MET A 86 -4.74 6.19 1.12
CA MET A 86 -5.06 6.75 2.43
C MET A 86 -5.30 8.27 2.39
N ASP A 87 -4.47 9.01 1.64
CA ASP A 87 -4.58 10.46 1.47
C ASP A 87 -4.27 10.84 0.01
N PRO A 88 -5.22 10.68 -0.93
CA PRO A 88 -4.95 10.89 -2.36
C PRO A 88 -4.67 12.35 -2.71
N PHE A 89 -5.11 13.30 -1.87
CA PHE A 89 -4.91 14.74 -2.10
C PHE A 89 -3.74 15.34 -1.31
N GLY A 90 -3.15 14.58 -0.37
CA GLY A 90 -2.05 15.06 0.46
C GLY A 90 -2.46 16.14 1.45
N TRP A 91 -3.75 16.22 1.80
CA TRP A 91 -4.27 17.27 2.70
C TRP A 91 -4.28 16.85 4.16
N GLY A 92 -3.89 15.61 4.45
CA GLY A 92 -3.73 15.13 5.82
C GLY A 92 -2.73 16.00 6.59
N PRO A 93 -2.86 16.07 7.93
CA PRO A 93 -1.98 16.89 8.77
C PRO A 93 -0.50 16.50 8.60
N SER A 94 -0.16 15.21 8.44
CA SER A 94 1.22 14.79 8.15
C SER A 94 1.65 15.27 6.75
N SER A 95 0.89 14.89 5.71
CA SER A 95 1.20 15.20 4.31
C SER A 95 1.34 16.70 4.04
N SER A 96 0.43 17.52 4.58
CA SER A 96 0.42 18.98 4.37
C SER A 96 1.46 19.74 5.21
N THR A 97 1.88 19.19 6.35
CA THR A 97 2.91 19.81 7.21
C THR A 97 4.31 19.60 6.63
N PHE A 98 4.62 18.39 6.19
CA PHE A 98 5.96 18.03 5.72
C PHE A 98 6.19 18.31 4.22
N SER A 99 5.14 18.59 3.43
CA SER A 99 5.26 19.00 2.01
C SER A 99 5.68 20.46 1.80
N ARG A 100 5.69 21.28 2.87
CA ARG A 100 6.09 22.70 2.82
C ARG A 100 7.54 22.95 3.25
N ILE A 101 8.28 21.89 3.56
CA ILE A 101 9.70 21.91 3.96
C ILE A 101 10.53 21.48 2.75
#